data_AF-A0A2T1D2W3-F1
#
_entry.id   AF-A0A2T1D2W3-F1
#
_cell.length_a   1.000
_cell.length_b   1.000
_cell.length_c   1.000
_cell.angle_alpha   90.00
_cell.angle_beta   90.00
_cell.angle_gamma   90.00
#
_symmetry.space_group_name_H-M   'P 1'
#
loop_
_entity.id
_entity.type
_entity.pdbx_description
1 polymer ?
#
loop_
_entity_poly.entity_id
_entity_poly.type
_entity_poly.pdbx_seq_one_letter_code
_entity_poly.pdbx_strand_id
1 'polypeptide(L)'
;MGSIQEVFLETDWDDAAQARQKRDERILALQSTGLVCVGQDLYNILNGRRVFVLVASPPSPVEPSRDENSKARSLRPQKRDPSEPRKTNHPLPQYEVR
;
A
#
# COMPACT_ATOMS: atom_id res chain seq x y z
N MET A 1 -17.89 15.70 2.46
CA MET A 1 -17.20 16.14 1.23
C MET A 1 -16.89 14.90 0.41
N GLY A 2 -17.28 14.86 -0.86
CA GLY A 2 -17.08 13.70 -1.72
C GLY A 2 -15.66 13.63 -2.29
N SER A 3 -15.25 12.46 -2.77
CA SER A 3 -14.02 12.28 -3.55
C SER A 3 -14.21 12.80 -4.98
N ILE A 4 -13.16 13.37 -5.55
CA ILE A 4 -13.06 13.76 -6.96
C ILE A 4 -12.43 12.58 -7.71
N GLN A 5 -12.99 12.22 -8.85
CA GLN A 5 -12.40 11.26 -9.77
C GLN A 5 -12.36 11.86 -11.17
N GLU A 6 -11.17 11.92 -11.76
CA GLU A 6 -10.93 12.45 -13.10
C GLU A 6 -10.17 11.41 -13.94
N VAL A 7 -10.47 11.37 -15.23
CA VAL A 7 -9.86 10.45 -16.20
C VAL A 7 -9.24 11.25 -17.32
N PHE A 8 -7.98 10.97 -17.62
CA PHE A 8 -7.21 11.57 -18.69
C PHE A 8 -6.90 10.48 -19.71
N LEU A 9 -7.40 10.63 -20.93
CA LEU A 9 -7.18 9.66 -22.00
C LEU A 9 -5.99 10.07 -22.84
N GLU A 10 -5.25 9.08 -23.33
CA GLU A 10 -4.19 9.28 -24.31
C GLU A 10 -4.68 10.05 -25.55
N THR A 11 -5.92 9.79 -26.00
CA THR A 11 -6.47 10.42 -27.20
C THR A 11 -6.94 11.85 -27.03
N ASP A 12 -7.04 12.35 -25.80
CA ASP A 12 -7.37 13.76 -25.58
C ASP A 12 -6.15 14.66 -25.84
N TRP A 13 -4.94 14.08 -25.89
CA TRP A 13 -3.67 14.79 -25.94
C TRP A 13 -2.72 14.28 -27.03
N ASP A 14 -3.18 13.38 -27.90
CA ASP A 14 -2.44 12.70 -28.97
C ASP A 14 -1.17 11.92 -28.54
N ASP A 15 -0.86 11.92 -27.24
CA ASP A 15 0.30 11.26 -26.64
C ASP A 15 0.05 10.88 -25.18
N ALA A 16 0.52 9.68 -24.82
CA ALA A 16 0.43 9.13 -23.48
C ALA A 16 1.27 9.90 -22.46
N ALA A 17 2.41 10.47 -22.85
CA ALA A 17 3.24 11.25 -21.93
C ALA A 17 2.58 12.59 -21.59
N GLN A 18 1.96 13.26 -22.56
CA GLN A 18 1.17 14.46 -22.32
C GLN A 18 -0.05 14.22 -21.42
N ALA A 19 -0.83 13.17 -21.67
CA ALA A 19 -1.98 12.84 -20.83
C ALA A 19 -1.57 12.56 -19.37
N ARG A 20 -0.44 11.86 -19.17
CA ARG A 20 0.17 11.65 -17.85
C ARG A 20 0.60 12.96 -17.20
N GLN A 21 1.30 13.82 -17.94
CA GLN A 21 1.75 15.11 -17.44
C GLN A 21 0.56 15.98 -16.99
N LYS A 22 -0.54 16.00 -17.76
CA LYS A 22 -1.75 16.75 -17.41
C LYS A 22 -2.41 16.25 -16.14
N ARG A 23 -2.46 14.93 -15.95
CA ARG A 23 -2.89 14.33 -14.69
C ARG A 23 -1.98 14.77 -13.53
N ASP A 24 -0.67 14.74 -13.72
CA ASP A 24 0.28 15.07 -12.67
C ASP A 24 0.24 16.56 -12.29
N GLU A 25 0.09 17.45 -13.26
CA GLU A 25 -0.20 18.88 -13.05
C GLU A 25 -1.48 19.07 -12.22
N ARG A 26 -2.53 18.28 -12.52
CA ARG A 26 -3.79 18.32 -11.79
C ARG A 26 -3.66 17.79 -10.36
N ILE A 27 -2.88 16.72 -10.15
CA ILE A 27 -2.56 16.19 -8.82
C ILE A 27 -1.93 17.28 -7.96
N LEU A 28 -0.91 17.98 -8.49
CA LEU A 28 -0.23 19.05 -7.76
C LEU A 28 -1.20 20.19 -7.39
N ALA A 29 -2.07 20.58 -8.32
CA ALA A 29 -3.09 21.58 -8.06
C ALA A 29 -4.05 21.15 -6.93
N LEU A 30 -4.57 19.92 -6.96
CA LEU A 30 -5.49 19.42 -5.93
C LEU A 30 -4.77 19.23 -4.58
N GLN A 31 -3.53 18.77 -4.57
CA GLN A 31 -2.73 18.66 -3.34
C GLN A 31 -2.52 20.02 -2.67
N SER A 32 -2.32 21.08 -3.45
CA SER A 32 -2.21 22.45 -2.91
C SER A 32 -3.49 22.95 -2.21
N THR A 33 -4.64 22.34 -2.51
CA THR A 33 -5.92 22.63 -1.82
C THR A 33 -6.13 21.80 -0.55
N GLY A 34 -5.17 20.94 -0.20
CA GLY A 34 -5.22 20.09 0.99
C GLY A 34 -5.89 18.72 0.76
N LEU A 35 -6.12 18.32 -0.49
CA LEU A 35 -6.64 16.99 -0.81
C LEU A 35 -5.51 15.96 -0.94
N VAL A 36 -5.79 14.73 -0.51
CA VAL A 36 -4.92 13.58 -0.77
C VAL A 36 -5.27 13.02 -2.14
N CYS A 37 -4.27 12.99 -3.02
CA CYS A 37 -4.45 12.60 -4.43
C CYS A 37 -3.65 11.34 -4.75
N VAL A 38 -4.27 10.43 -5.50
CA VAL A 38 -3.66 9.20 -6.01
C VAL A 38 -3.83 9.16 -7.52
N GLY A 39 -2.71 9.06 -8.25
CA GLY A 39 -2.69 8.83 -9.68
C GLY A 39 -2.52 7.35 -10.00
N GLN A 40 -3.22 6.85 -11.01
CA GLN A 40 -3.07 5.49 -11.54
C GLN A 40 -2.85 5.53 -13.06
N ASP A 41 -1.91 4.71 -13.53
CA ASP A 41 -1.70 4.43 -14.95
C ASP A 41 -2.37 3.09 -15.25
N LEU A 42 -3.39 3.09 -16.09
CA LEU A 42 -4.13 1.90 -16.50
C LEU A 42 -3.99 1.67 -18.00
N TYR A 43 -4.19 0.43 -18.42
CA TYR A 43 -4.26 0.04 -19.82
C TYR A 43 -5.60 -0.66 -20.06
N ASN A 44 -6.38 -0.14 -21.00
CA ASN A 44 -7.65 -0.73 -21.36
C ASN A 44 -7.44 -1.78 -22.46
N ILE A 45 -7.69 -3.04 -22.11
CA ILE A 45 -7.48 -4.20 -23.00
C ILE A 45 -8.47 -4.28 -24.16
N LEU A 46 -9.64 -3.64 -24.04
CA LEU A 46 -10.69 -3.70 -25.07
C LEU A 46 -10.39 -2.78 -26.25
N ASN A 47 -9.81 -1.60 -25.96
CA ASN A 47 -9.51 -0.60 -26.98
C ASN A 47 -8.01 -0.39 -27.20
N GLY A 48 -7.15 -1.06 -26.43
CA GLY A 48 -5.70 -0.99 -26.55
C GLY A 48 -5.09 0.36 -26.15
N ARG A 49 -5.78 1.15 -25.31
CA ARG A 49 -5.37 2.53 -24.97
C ARG A 49 -4.94 2.68 -23.53
N ARG A 50 -4.04 3.62 -23.28
CA ARG A 50 -3.67 4.03 -21.91
C ARG A 50 -4.71 4.99 -21.34
N VAL A 51 -4.99 4.81 -20.05
CA VAL A 51 -5.96 5.59 -19.28
C VAL A 51 -5.27 6.04 -18.01
N PHE A 52 -5.26 7.33 -17.74
CA PHE A 52 -4.63 7.89 -16.55
C PHE A 52 -5.72 8.40 -15.62
N VAL A 53 -5.84 7.79 -14.44
CA VAL A 53 -6.91 8.11 -13.48
C VAL A 53 -6.33 8.91 -12.32
N LEU A 54 -7.08 9.90 -11.87
CA LEU A 54 -6.81 10.67 -10.67
C LEU A 54 -7.98 10.49 -9.71
N VAL A 55 -7.67 10.12 -8.47
CA VAL A 55 -8.62 10.13 -7.35
C VAL A 55 -8.11 11.11 -6.30
N ALA A 56 -8.90 12.12 -5.97
CA ALA A 56 -8.61 13.04 -4.87
C ALA A 56 -9.67 12.92 -3.78
N SER A 57 -9.24 12.89 -2.53
CA SER A 57 -10.10 12.72 -1.37
C SER A 57 -9.67 13.65 -0.25
N PRO A 58 -10.59 14.08 0.63
CA PRO A 58 -10.18 14.77 1.85
C PRO A 58 -9.27 13.85 2.66
N PRO A 59 -8.27 14.40 3.38
CA PRO A 59 -7.42 13.60 4.26
C PRO A 59 -8.32 12.86 5.25
N SER A 60 -8.08 11.56 5.40
CA SER A 60 -8.77 10.78 6.42
C SER A 60 -8.53 11.44 7.77
N PRO A 61 -9.56 11.64 8.62
CA PRO A 61 -9.31 11.98 10.01
C PRO A 61 -8.37 10.92 10.56
N VAL A 62 -7.22 11.36 11.05
CA VAL A 62 -6.32 10.51 11.80
C VAL A 62 -7.09 10.18 13.07
N GLU A 63 -7.70 9.00 13.11
CA GLU A 63 -8.15 8.44 14.38
C GLU A 63 -6.93 8.50 15.30
N PRO A 64 -7.01 9.13 16.49
CA PRO A 64 -5.91 9.06 17.43
C PRO A 64 -5.67 7.58 17.63
N SER A 65 -4.46 7.12 17.30
CA SER A 65 -4.03 5.76 17.64
C SER A 65 -4.30 5.64 19.13
N ARG A 66 -5.38 4.93 19.48
CA ARG A 66 -5.60 4.51 20.85
C ARG A 66 -4.45 3.57 21.07
N ASP A 67 -3.41 4.09 21.72
CA ASP A 67 -2.35 3.31 22.31
C ASP A 67 -3.01 2.07 22.91
N GLU A 68 -2.69 0.92 22.30
CA GLU A 68 -3.13 -0.35 22.82
C GLU A 68 -2.42 -0.50 24.17
N ASN A 69 -3.21 -0.14 25.18
CA ASN A 69 -2.86 -0.02 26.56
C ASN A 69 -2.13 -1.29 27.05
N SER A 70 -0.91 -1.08 27.55
CA SER A 70 -0.30 -1.85 28.62
C SER A 70 0.01 -3.34 28.38
N LYS A 71 1.28 -3.60 28.03
CA LYS A 71 2.11 -4.56 28.79
C LYS A 71 3.59 -4.23 28.59
N ALA A 72 4.12 -3.41 29.49
CA ALA A 72 5.56 -3.39 29.75
C ALA A 72 5.97 -4.80 30.21
N ARG A 73 6.44 -5.63 29.27
CA ARG A 73 6.99 -6.95 29.59
C ARG A 73 8.36 -6.73 30.21
N SER A 74 8.36 -6.66 31.53
CA SER A 74 9.55 -6.59 32.38
C SER A 74 10.61 -7.59 31.93
N LEU A 75 11.81 -7.07 31.66
CA LEU A 75 13.05 -7.79 31.41
C LEU A 75 13.47 -8.54 32.68
N ARG A 76 12.95 -9.76 32.89
CA ARG A 76 13.55 -10.71 33.84
C ARG A 76 13.85 -12.03 33.15
N PRO A 77 15.11 -12.51 33.19
CA PRO A 77 15.44 -13.84 32.72
C PRO A 77 14.69 -14.88 33.56
N GLN A 78 13.79 -15.63 32.93
CA GLN A 78 13.10 -16.74 33.58
C GLN A 78 14.13 -17.87 33.77
N LYS A 79 14.53 -18.15 35.02
CA LYS A 79 15.30 -19.36 35.35
C LYS A 79 14.50 -20.57 34.87
N ARG A 80 15.05 -21.35 33.94
CA ARG A 80 14.48 -22.64 33.52
C ARG A 80 14.61 -23.64 34.66
N ASP A 81 13.51 -24.31 34.96
CA ASP A 81 13.48 -25.46 35.85
C ASP A 81 14.27 -26.63 35.21
N PRO A 82 15.14 -27.37 35.92
CA PRO A 82 15.99 -28.41 35.32
C PRO A 82 15.24 -29.70 34.96
N SER A 83 13.93 -29.74 35.13
CA SER A 83 13.14 -30.98 35.21
C SER A 83 12.36 -31.33 33.93
N GLU A 84 12.45 -30.54 32.86
CA GLU A 84 11.77 -30.87 31.59
C GLU A 84 12.66 -31.66 30.61
N PRO A 85 12.25 -32.87 30.19
CA PRO A 85 12.99 -33.65 29.20
C PRO A 85 12.89 -32.99 27.82
N ARG A 86 14.05 -32.74 27.18
CA ARG A 86 14.14 -32.24 25.81
C ARG A 86 13.46 -33.22 24.84
N LYS A 87 12.24 -32.92 24.41
CA LYS A 87 11.61 -33.62 23.28
C LYS A 87 12.19 -33.08 21.98
N THR A 88 13.27 -33.70 21.52
CA THR A 88 13.83 -33.49 20.18
C THR A 88 12.95 -34.21 19.16
N ASN A 89 11.99 -33.51 18.55
CA ASN A 89 11.23 -34.02 17.41
C ASN A 89 11.51 -33.16 16.18
N HIS A 90 12.64 -33.44 15.53
CA HIS A 90 12.85 -33.09 14.13
C HIS A 90 13.41 -34.31 13.40
N PRO A 91 12.62 -35.00 12.57
CA PRO A 91 13.21 -35.89 11.57
C PRO A 91 13.88 -35.02 10.49
N LEU A 92 15.17 -35.27 10.25
CA LEU A 92 15.91 -34.69 9.13
C LEU A 92 15.38 -35.27 7.81
N PRO A 93 15.23 -34.47 6.74
CA PRO A 93 14.84 -34.99 5.44
C PRO A 93 15.99 -35.80 4.83
N GLN A 94 15.72 -37.07 4.50
CA GLN A 94 16.61 -37.89 3.68
C GLN A 94 16.38 -37.51 2.21
N TYR A 95 17.45 -37.09 1.52
CA TYR A 95 17.43 -36.98 0.06
C TYR A 95 17.92 -38.31 -0.52
N GLU A 96 17.13 -38.94 -1.38
CA GLU A 96 17.61 -40.04 -2.22
C GLU A 96 18.33 -39.43 -3.43
N VAL A 97 19.58 -39.82 -3.64
CA VAL A 97 20.34 -39.56 -4.86
C VAL A 97 19.91 -40.60 -5.89
N ARG A 98 19.38 -40.15 -7.03
CA ARG A 98 19.24 -40.96 -8.24
C ARG A 98 20.17 -40.44 -9.32
#